data_AF-A0A078L3S2-F1
#
_entry.id   AF-A0A078L3S2-F1
#
_cell.length_a   1.000
_cell.length_b   1.000
_cell.length_c   1.000
_cell.angle_alpha   90.00
_cell.angle_beta   90.00
_cell.angle_gamma   90.00
#
_symmetry.space_group_name_H-M   'P 1'
#
loop_
_entity.id
_entity.type
_entity.pdbx_description
1 polymer ?
#
loop_
_entity_poly.entity_id
_entity_poly.type
_entity_poly.pdbx_seq_one_letter_code
_entity_poly.pdbx_strand_id
1 'polypeptide(L)'
;MIYLNGKLSLLEQNMDFNYEEVASCDSAALGSRYRQLKTLSHIAVTLNILIEEGQSQDGLKELQKKLKQLIVHHKSELLPYQSFLNETILLTYRLLAKWEDKLACRQLMAKYNKATSESLNSYAKEAAQLQLTSLNEIVQGWTDDYWIQAESSRVLIVCPHGPRKGLIERQFFDDWLLKQKLDRLDKRLIYTVEMLPEQMASVSSDLILSFLSKQEINKMIGKQVLNDEDAMFRDILAEHAPDIINELEEQKTGGYCPYSE
;
A
#
# COMPACT_ATOMS: atom_id res chain seq x y z
N MET A 1 11.49 -9.47 -14.90
CA MET A 1 10.20 -9.07 -14.31
C MET A 1 10.23 -7.60 -13.93
N ILE A 2 9.15 -6.87 -14.19
CA ILE A 2 8.99 -5.45 -13.83
C ILE A 2 7.66 -5.30 -13.07
N TYR A 3 7.70 -4.79 -11.84
CA TYR A 3 6.52 -4.39 -11.08
C TYR A 3 6.37 -2.86 -11.11
N LEU A 4 5.25 -2.39 -11.65
CA LEU A 4 4.94 -0.97 -11.76
C LEU A 4 3.44 -0.75 -11.56
N ASN A 5 3.08 0.14 -10.63
CA ASN A 5 1.69 0.59 -10.38
C ASN A 5 0.66 -0.55 -10.23
N GLY A 6 1.02 -1.63 -9.53
CA GLY A 6 0.11 -2.76 -9.30
C GLY A 6 0.00 -3.72 -10.49
N LYS A 7 0.87 -3.58 -11.50
CA LYS A 7 0.97 -4.49 -12.64
C LYS A 7 2.35 -5.15 -12.64
N LEU A 8 2.39 -6.46 -12.84
CA LEU A 8 3.61 -7.22 -13.00
C LEU A 8 3.75 -7.62 -14.47
N SER A 9 4.90 -7.31 -15.06
CA SER A 9 5.25 -7.67 -16.44
C SER A 9 6.46 -8.62 -16.47
N LEU A 10 6.37 -9.66 -17.30
CA LEU A 10 7.46 -10.55 -17.64
C LEU A 10 8.04 -10.13 -18.99
N LEU A 11 9.34 -9.87 -19.02
CA LEU A 11 10.05 -9.53 -20.23
C LEU A 11 11.12 -10.60 -20.49
N GLU A 12 11.27 -10.98 -21.75
CA GLU A 12 12.30 -11.89 -22.23
C GLU A 12 13.26 -11.15 -23.16
N GLN A 13 14.54 -11.50 -23.10
CA GLN A 13 15.54 -10.94 -24.02
C GLN A 13 15.52 -11.72 -25.33
N ASN A 14 15.27 -11.03 -26.44
CA ASN A 14 15.33 -11.61 -27.77
C ASN A 14 16.78 -11.74 -28.29
N MET A 15 16.94 -12.34 -29.47
CA MET A 15 18.26 -12.57 -30.09
C MET A 15 19.02 -11.28 -30.44
N ASP A 16 18.31 -10.14 -30.54
CA ASP A 16 18.88 -8.82 -30.80
C ASP A 16 19.22 -8.06 -29.51
N PHE A 17 19.22 -8.75 -28.36
CA PHE A 17 19.45 -8.20 -27.02
C PHE A 17 18.39 -7.19 -26.55
N ASN A 18 17.25 -7.08 -27.24
CA ASN A 18 16.12 -6.26 -26.83
C ASN A 18 15.22 -7.03 -25.86
N TYR A 19 14.54 -6.33 -24.96
CA TYR A 19 13.56 -6.92 -24.05
C TYR A 19 12.15 -6.72 -24.59
N GLU A 20 11.41 -7.81 -24.72
CA GLU A 20 10.02 -7.82 -25.16
C GLU A 20 9.11 -8.34 -24.05
N GLU A 21 7.94 -7.75 -23.87
CA GLU A 21 6.95 -8.22 -22.90
C GLU A 21 6.28 -9.48 -23.42
N VAL A 22 6.44 -10.59 -22.70
CA VAL A 22 5.88 -11.90 -23.06
C VAL A 22 4.65 -12.26 -22.23
N ALA A 23 4.53 -11.68 -21.02
CA ALA A 23 3.35 -11.81 -20.19
C ALA A 23 3.15 -10.58 -19.32
N SER A 24 1.90 -10.30 -18.96
CA SER A 24 1.59 -9.22 -18.05
C SER A 24 0.29 -9.47 -17.31
N CYS A 25 0.30 -9.23 -16.00
CA CYS A 25 -0.83 -9.48 -15.12
C CYS A 25 -1.03 -8.33 -14.14
N ASP A 26 -2.29 -7.96 -13.93
CA ASP A 26 -2.68 -7.05 -12.86
C ASP A 26 -2.58 -7.78 -11.53
N SER A 27 -1.94 -7.18 -10.53
CA SER A 27 -1.95 -7.69 -9.16
C SER A 27 -3.22 -7.24 -8.42
N ALA A 28 -3.48 -7.85 -7.27
CA ALA A 28 -4.61 -7.48 -6.42
C ALA A 28 -4.62 -5.99 -6.02
N ALA A 29 -3.50 -5.27 -6.10
CA ALA A 29 -3.43 -3.81 -5.91
C ALA A 29 -4.38 -3.03 -6.83
N LEU A 30 -4.68 -3.54 -8.02
CA LEU A 30 -5.66 -2.97 -8.96
C LEU A 30 -7.08 -3.53 -8.74
N GLY A 31 -7.23 -4.55 -7.91
CA GLY A 31 -8.50 -5.16 -7.55
C GLY A 31 -9.43 -4.22 -6.79
N SER A 32 -10.74 -4.48 -6.86
CA SER A 32 -11.77 -3.69 -6.18
C SER A 32 -11.60 -3.72 -4.66
N ARG A 33 -11.31 -4.90 -4.09
CA ARG A 33 -11.16 -5.09 -2.64
C ARG A 33 -9.98 -4.30 -2.06
N TYR A 34 -8.81 -4.37 -2.70
CA TYR A 34 -7.65 -3.58 -2.29
C TYR A 34 -7.92 -2.08 -2.38
N ARG A 35 -8.58 -1.63 -3.47
CA ARG A 35 -8.98 -0.22 -3.62
C ARG A 35 -9.96 0.23 -2.54
N GLN A 36 -10.89 -0.62 -2.11
CA GLN A 36 -11.80 -0.33 -0.99
C GLN A 36 -11.02 -0.14 0.31
N LEU A 37 -10.14 -1.08 0.67
CA LEU A 37 -9.29 -0.99 1.87
C LEU A 37 -8.45 0.28 1.87
N LYS A 38 -7.78 0.59 0.76
CA LYS A 38 -6.98 1.81 0.59
C LYS A 38 -7.83 3.07 0.75
N THR A 39 -9.03 3.08 0.16
CA THR A 39 -9.96 4.21 0.27
C THR A 39 -10.39 4.44 1.72
N LEU A 40 -10.76 3.37 2.44
CA LEU A 40 -11.16 3.44 3.84
C LEU A 40 -10.03 3.99 4.73
N SER A 41 -8.81 3.47 4.56
CA SER A 41 -7.64 3.94 5.30
C SER A 41 -7.29 5.40 5.00
N HIS A 42 -7.48 5.85 3.76
CA HIS A 42 -7.23 7.24 3.36
C HIS A 42 -8.24 8.24 3.94
N ILE A 43 -9.42 7.81 4.40
CA ILE A 43 -10.39 8.72 5.03
C ILE A 43 -9.79 9.33 6.31
N ALA A 44 -9.16 8.51 7.15
CA ALA A 44 -8.50 8.97 8.37
C ALA A 44 -7.39 9.99 8.06
N VAL A 45 -6.57 9.71 7.05
CA VAL A 45 -5.52 10.64 6.57
C VAL A 45 -6.13 11.96 6.09
N THR A 46 -7.17 11.89 5.25
CA THR A 46 -7.86 13.07 4.70
C THR A 46 -8.43 13.95 5.81
N LEU A 47 -9.02 13.36 6.85
CA LEU A 47 -9.54 14.10 7.99
C LEU A 47 -8.45 14.85 8.77
N ASN A 48 -7.28 14.23 8.98
CA ASN A 48 -6.15 14.90 9.63
C ASN A 48 -5.62 16.04 8.76
N ILE A 49 -5.51 15.86 7.44
CA ILE A 49 -5.12 16.91 6.49
C ILE A 49 -6.08 18.11 6.59
N LEU A 50 -7.39 17.88 6.54
CA LEU A 50 -8.38 18.95 6.59
C LEU A 50 -8.26 19.81 7.86
N ILE A 51 -7.92 19.19 8.99
CA ILE A 51 -7.80 19.87 10.28
C ILE A 51 -6.48 20.62 10.42
N GLU A 52 -5.36 20.02 10.00
CA GLU A 52 -4.03 20.60 10.18
C GLU A 52 -3.70 21.65 9.12
N GLU A 53 -4.10 21.45 7.86
CA GLU A 53 -3.93 22.46 6.79
C GLU A 53 -4.89 23.65 6.93
N GLY A 54 -5.84 23.60 7.87
CA GLY A 54 -6.82 24.67 8.07
C GLY A 54 -7.71 24.90 6.86
N GLN A 55 -8.00 23.84 6.10
CA GLN A 55 -8.93 23.87 4.97
C GLN A 55 -10.31 24.40 5.39
N SER A 56 -11.12 24.94 4.49
CA SER A 56 -12.42 25.49 4.89
C SER A 56 -13.33 24.39 5.44
N GLN A 57 -14.28 24.78 6.30
CA GLN A 57 -15.36 23.92 6.79
C GLN A 57 -16.09 23.19 5.65
N ASP A 58 -16.04 23.73 4.43
CA ASP A 58 -16.68 23.15 3.25
C ASP A 58 -15.99 21.87 2.76
N GLY A 59 -14.66 21.73 2.95
CA GLY A 59 -13.96 20.48 2.66
C GLY A 59 -14.49 19.31 3.51
N LEU A 60 -14.79 19.58 4.78
CA LEU A 60 -15.38 18.60 5.70
C LEU A 60 -16.85 18.29 5.34
N LYS A 61 -17.64 19.29 4.92
CA LYS A 61 -19.02 19.08 4.44
C LYS A 61 -19.04 18.22 3.18
N GLU A 62 -18.13 18.47 2.24
CA GLU A 62 -18.03 17.71 0.99
C GLU A 62 -17.60 16.26 1.27
N LEU A 63 -16.63 16.05 2.17
CA LEU A 63 -16.27 14.70 2.62
C LEU A 63 -17.47 13.99 3.24
N GLN A 64 -18.21 14.65 4.14
CA GLN A 64 -19.39 14.06 4.75
C GLN A 64 -20.45 13.67 3.70
N LYS A 65 -20.69 14.52 2.69
CA LYS A 65 -21.61 14.23 1.59
C LYS A 65 -21.16 13.01 0.78
N LYS A 66 -19.88 12.95 0.40
CA LYS A 66 -19.30 11.81 -0.33
C LYS A 66 -19.39 10.51 0.46
N LEU A 67 -19.12 10.54 1.77
CA LEU A 67 -19.24 9.36 2.63
C LEU A 67 -20.68 8.82 2.69
N LYS A 68 -21.66 9.71 2.82
CA LYS A 68 -23.09 9.31 2.79
C LYS A 68 -23.47 8.68 1.46
N GLN A 69 -23.05 9.28 0.34
CA GLN A 69 -23.30 8.73 -1.00
C GLN A 69 -22.65 7.36 -1.17
N LEU A 70 -21.39 7.21 -0.74
CA LEU A 70 -20.64 5.96 -0.81
C LEU A 70 -21.37 4.82 -0.06
N ILE A 71 -21.85 5.07 1.16
CA ILE A 71 -22.60 4.09 1.95
C ILE A 71 -23.92 3.70 1.29
N VAL A 72 -24.62 4.67 0.70
CA VAL A 72 -25.91 4.41 0.02
C VAL A 72 -25.70 3.57 -1.24
N HIS A 73 -24.70 3.91 -2.06
CA HIS A 73 -24.47 3.26 -3.34
C HIS A 73 -23.76 1.90 -3.24
N HIS A 74 -22.98 1.67 -2.18
CA HIS A 74 -22.18 0.45 -2.00
C HIS A 74 -22.53 -0.31 -0.71
N LYS A 75 -23.79 -0.25 -0.28
CA LYS A 75 -24.24 -0.77 1.03
C LYS A 75 -23.84 -2.23 1.29
N SER A 76 -23.98 -3.12 0.30
CA SER A 76 -23.65 -4.54 0.44
C SER A 76 -22.14 -4.77 0.57
N GLU A 77 -21.34 -4.10 -0.25
CA GLU A 77 -19.88 -4.20 -0.28
C GLU A 77 -19.23 -3.61 0.99
N LEU A 78 -19.86 -2.58 1.56
CA LEU A 78 -19.35 -1.85 2.72
C LEU A 78 -19.90 -2.35 4.06
N LEU A 79 -20.80 -3.34 4.05
CA LEU A 79 -21.36 -3.93 5.26
C LEU A 79 -20.27 -4.38 6.26
N PRO A 80 -19.16 -5.03 5.84
CA PRO A 80 -18.07 -5.41 6.75
C PRO A 80 -17.40 -4.22 7.46
N TYR A 81 -17.54 -3.01 6.91
CA TYR A 81 -16.86 -1.79 7.36
C TYR A 81 -17.82 -0.79 8.02
N GLN A 82 -19.07 -1.19 8.25
CA GLN A 82 -20.12 -0.28 8.69
C GLN A 82 -19.79 0.41 10.03
N SER A 83 -19.15 -0.30 10.96
CA SER A 83 -18.73 0.27 12.25
C SER A 83 -17.76 1.45 12.07
N PHE A 84 -16.70 1.24 11.28
CA PHE A 84 -15.72 2.28 10.95
C PHE A 84 -16.36 3.49 10.24
N LEU A 85 -17.24 3.23 9.28
CA LEU A 85 -17.92 4.27 8.52
C LEU A 85 -18.89 5.09 9.38
N ASN A 86 -19.60 4.45 10.30
CA ASN A 86 -20.49 5.14 11.25
C ASN A 86 -19.71 6.04 12.20
N GLU A 87 -18.58 5.56 12.75
CA GLU A 87 -17.69 6.37 13.59
C GLU A 87 -17.11 7.55 12.81
N THR A 88 -16.71 7.34 11.56
CA THR A 88 -16.25 8.40 10.65
C THR A 88 -17.32 9.47 10.48
N ILE A 89 -18.57 9.09 10.16
CA ILE A 89 -19.66 10.03 9.98
C ILE A 89 -19.93 10.80 11.27
N LEU A 90 -19.98 10.11 12.41
CA LEU A 90 -20.20 10.75 13.71
C LEU A 90 -19.09 11.75 14.03
N LEU A 91 -17.84 11.42 13.73
CA LEU A 91 -16.70 12.34 13.84
C LEU A 91 -16.92 13.57 12.97
N THR A 92 -17.30 13.43 11.68
CA THR A 92 -17.52 14.59 10.80
C THR A 92 -18.57 15.57 11.36
N TYR A 93 -19.65 15.06 11.96
CA TYR A 93 -20.64 15.92 12.62
C TYR A 93 -20.06 16.66 13.84
N ARG A 94 -19.30 15.96 14.68
CA ARG A 94 -18.67 16.54 15.87
C ARG A 94 -17.64 17.61 15.49
N LEU A 95 -16.86 17.36 14.44
CA LEU A 95 -15.89 18.30 13.89
C LEU A 95 -16.58 19.54 13.31
N LEU A 96 -17.66 19.39 12.54
CA LEU A 96 -18.41 20.53 12.01
C LEU A 96 -18.97 21.43 13.12
N ALA A 97 -19.46 20.84 14.20
CA ALA A 97 -20.00 21.57 15.35
C ALA A 97 -18.94 22.29 16.20
N LYS A 98 -17.67 21.90 16.07
CA LYS A 98 -16.54 22.43 16.85
C LYS A 98 -15.46 23.06 15.98
N TRP A 99 -15.76 23.33 14.71
CA TRP A 99 -14.76 23.68 13.69
C TRP A 99 -13.89 24.90 14.05
N GLU A 100 -14.47 25.89 14.70
CA GLU A 100 -13.77 27.10 15.14
C GLU A 100 -12.80 26.85 16.30
N ASP A 101 -12.99 25.76 17.05
CA ASP A 101 -12.13 25.33 18.14
C ASP A 101 -11.15 24.24 17.67
N LYS A 102 -10.00 24.67 17.14
CA LYS A 102 -8.94 23.77 16.66
C LYS A 102 -8.46 22.80 17.73
N LEU A 103 -8.44 23.19 19.01
CA LEU A 103 -8.01 22.31 20.09
C LEU A 103 -9.04 21.19 20.30
N ALA A 104 -10.33 21.52 20.32
CA ALA A 104 -11.39 20.52 20.38
C ALA A 104 -11.38 19.60 19.16
N CYS A 105 -11.15 20.12 17.95
CA CYS A 105 -11.00 19.29 16.74
C CYS A 105 -9.85 18.29 16.86
N ARG A 106 -8.67 18.71 17.32
CA ARG A 106 -7.52 17.81 17.55
C ARG A 106 -7.82 16.75 18.60
N GLN A 107 -8.51 17.10 19.68
CA GLN A 107 -8.92 16.13 20.70
C GLN A 107 -9.93 15.11 20.17
N LEU A 108 -10.87 15.53 19.33
CA LEU A 108 -11.81 14.64 18.66
C LEU A 108 -11.09 13.69 17.70
N MET A 109 -10.12 14.18 16.94
CA MET A 109 -9.30 13.33 16.06
C MET A 109 -8.46 12.32 16.83
N ALA A 110 -7.82 12.72 17.93
CA ALA A 110 -7.04 11.79 18.74
C ALA A 110 -7.91 10.64 19.29
N LYS A 111 -9.14 10.95 19.71
CA LYS A 111 -10.12 9.93 20.15
C LYS A 111 -10.54 9.01 19.01
N TYR A 112 -10.80 9.58 17.84
CA TYR A 112 -11.16 8.82 16.64
C TYR A 112 -10.02 7.89 16.20
N ASN A 113 -8.80 8.39 16.05
CA ASN A 113 -7.65 7.58 15.65
C ASN A 113 -7.43 6.40 16.61
N LYS A 114 -7.60 6.62 17.91
CA LYS A 114 -7.55 5.54 18.91
C LYS A 114 -8.68 4.52 18.76
N ALA A 115 -9.90 4.98 18.45
CA ALA A 115 -11.05 4.09 18.26
C ALA A 115 -10.96 3.28 16.97
N THR A 116 -10.31 3.81 15.93
CA THR A 116 -10.22 3.16 14.62
C THR A 116 -8.90 2.45 14.35
N SER A 117 -7.91 2.54 15.25
CA SER A 117 -6.56 2.00 15.03
C SER A 117 -6.56 0.51 14.72
N GLU A 118 -7.36 -0.28 15.44
CA GLU A 118 -7.47 -1.72 15.23
C GLU A 118 -8.09 -2.06 13.85
N SER A 119 -9.11 -1.30 13.43
CA SER A 119 -9.71 -1.47 12.10
C SER A 119 -8.71 -1.12 11.00
N LEU A 120 -7.99 -0.01 11.14
CA LEU A 120 -6.96 0.40 10.17
C LEU A 120 -5.83 -0.63 10.08
N ASN A 121 -5.40 -1.19 11.21
CA ASN A 121 -4.41 -2.26 11.27
C ASN A 121 -4.92 -3.54 10.57
N SER A 122 -6.18 -3.92 10.82
CA SER A 122 -6.80 -5.06 10.13
C SER A 122 -6.88 -4.84 8.62
N TYR A 123 -7.20 -3.62 8.16
CA TYR A 123 -7.24 -3.29 6.74
C TYR A 123 -5.85 -3.31 6.10
N ALA A 124 -4.82 -2.85 6.82
CA ALA A 124 -3.44 -2.96 6.38
C ALA A 124 -3.01 -4.42 6.24
N LYS A 125 -3.30 -5.27 7.23
CA LYS A 125 -3.04 -6.71 7.16
C LYS A 125 -3.74 -7.37 5.97
N GLU A 126 -5.02 -7.08 5.77
CA GLU A 126 -5.79 -7.63 4.64
C GLU A 126 -5.25 -7.15 3.29
N ALA A 127 -4.87 -5.87 3.16
CA ALA A 127 -4.29 -5.33 1.94
C ALA A 127 -2.92 -5.95 1.63
N ALA A 128 -2.08 -6.18 2.65
CA ALA A 128 -0.83 -6.89 2.51
C ALA A 128 -1.05 -8.33 2.03
N GLN A 129 -2.03 -9.03 2.62
CA GLN A 129 -2.38 -10.40 2.24
C GLN A 129 -2.78 -10.50 0.78
N LEU A 130 -3.74 -9.67 0.35
CA LEU A 130 -4.23 -9.66 -1.02
C LEU A 130 -3.08 -9.46 -2.02
N GLN A 131 -2.20 -8.49 -1.73
CA GLN A 131 -1.10 -8.16 -2.63
C GLN A 131 -0.05 -9.27 -2.69
N LEU A 132 0.37 -9.81 -1.54
CA LEU A 132 1.40 -10.85 -1.48
C LEU A 132 0.91 -12.18 -2.05
N THR A 133 -0.33 -12.58 -1.76
CA THR A 133 -0.96 -13.76 -2.38
C THR A 133 -1.02 -13.62 -3.90
N SER A 134 -1.49 -12.47 -4.40
CA SER A 134 -1.58 -12.24 -5.84
C SER A 134 -0.21 -12.24 -6.53
N LEU A 135 0.82 -11.63 -5.93
CA LEU A 135 2.18 -11.70 -6.46
C LEU A 135 2.70 -13.13 -6.50
N ASN A 136 2.46 -13.91 -5.43
CA ASN A 136 2.83 -15.31 -5.34
C ASN A 136 2.17 -16.15 -6.43
N GLU A 137 0.86 -15.98 -6.64
CA GLU A 137 0.10 -16.66 -7.69
C GLU A 137 0.63 -16.35 -9.09
N ILE A 138 0.87 -15.07 -9.40
CA ILE A 138 1.40 -14.65 -10.71
C ILE A 138 2.80 -15.26 -10.93
N VAL A 139 3.70 -15.14 -9.95
CA VAL A 139 5.08 -15.61 -10.08
C VAL A 139 5.13 -17.13 -10.16
N GLN A 140 4.29 -17.86 -9.43
CA GLN A 140 4.18 -19.30 -9.55
C GLN A 140 3.65 -19.71 -10.92
N GLY A 141 2.55 -19.10 -11.38
CA GLY A 141 2.02 -19.33 -12.71
C GLY A 141 3.08 -19.11 -13.78
N TRP A 142 3.89 -18.06 -13.68
CA TRP A 142 4.97 -17.82 -14.62
C TRP A 142 6.15 -18.79 -14.50
N THR A 143 6.41 -19.31 -13.29
CA THR A 143 7.42 -20.36 -13.09
C THR A 143 7.02 -21.63 -13.82
N ASP A 144 5.73 -21.97 -13.80
CA ASP A 144 5.18 -23.15 -14.45
C ASP A 144 5.03 -22.95 -15.97
N ASP A 145 4.52 -21.80 -16.41
CA ASP A 145 4.20 -21.52 -17.81
C ASP A 145 5.42 -21.12 -18.66
N TYR A 146 6.34 -20.32 -18.10
CA TYR A 146 7.49 -19.72 -18.80
C TYR A 146 8.83 -20.22 -18.28
N TRP A 147 8.85 -21.19 -17.36
CA TRP A 147 10.07 -21.81 -16.83
C TRP A 147 11.06 -20.80 -16.25
N ILE A 148 10.55 -19.73 -15.62
CA ILE A 148 11.40 -18.68 -15.07
C ILE A 148 12.31 -19.25 -13.97
N GLN A 149 13.61 -18.99 -14.08
CA GLN A 149 14.60 -19.37 -13.08
C GLN A 149 15.07 -18.13 -12.34
N ALA A 150 15.08 -18.18 -11.00
CA ALA A 150 15.47 -17.03 -10.19
C ALA A 150 16.91 -16.56 -10.44
N GLU A 151 17.82 -17.48 -10.74
CA GLU A 151 19.26 -17.21 -10.98
C GLU A 151 19.48 -16.31 -12.21
N SER A 152 18.72 -16.56 -13.27
CA SER A 152 18.77 -15.82 -14.54
C SER A 152 17.75 -14.68 -14.59
N SER A 153 16.85 -14.60 -13.64
CA SER A 153 15.83 -13.55 -13.57
C SER A 153 16.36 -12.28 -12.93
N ARG A 154 15.84 -11.15 -13.40
CA ARG A 154 16.02 -9.84 -12.75
C ARG A 154 14.66 -9.24 -12.47
N VAL A 155 14.54 -8.60 -11.31
CA VAL A 155 13.31 -7.96 -10.84
C VAL A 155 13.54 -6.46 -10.74
N LEU A 156 12.71 -5.69 -11.41
CA LEU A 156 12.68 -4.24 -11.29
C LEU A 156 11.38 -3.82 -10.61
N ILE A 157 11.48 -3.17 -9.46
CA ILE A 157 10.35 -2.61 -8.71
C ILE A 157 10.40 -1.10 -8.87
N VAL A 158 9.42 -0.54 -9.56
CA VAL A 158 9.37 0.89 -9.88
C VAL A 158 8.39 1.59 -8.94
N CYS A 159 8.88 2.57 -8.18
CA CYS A 159 8.11 3.31 -7.17
C CYS A 159 7.98 4.80 -7.55
N PRO A 160 6.83 5.45 -7.32
CA PRO A 160 6.64 6.85 -7.70
C PRO A 160 7.44 7.86 -6.86
N HIS A 161 7.78 7.54 -5.61
CA HIS A 161 8.49 8.44 -4.67
C HIS A 161 9.42 7.65 -3.76
N GLY A 162 10.69 7.53 -4.14
CA GLY A 162 11.73 6.72 -3.48
C GLY A 162 11.33 5.26 -3.18
N PRO A 163 12.29 4.35 -2.97
CA PRO A 163 11.97 3.08 -2.33
C PRO A 163 11.59 3.34 -0.85
N ARG A 164 10.32 3.13 -0.48
CA ARG A 164 9.94 3.18 0.95
C ARG A 164 10.69 2.10 1.71
N LYS A 165 11.00 2.37 2.98
CA LYS A 165 11.62 1.34 3.82
C LYS A 165 10.60 0.22 4.07
N GLY A 166 10.99 -1.03 3.76
CA GLY A 166 10.16 -2.21 3.98
C GLY A 166 9.12 -2.50 2.90
N LEU A 167 9.29 -2.01 1.67
CA LEU A 167 8.37 -2.31 0.55
C LEU A 167 8.02 -3.80 0.48
N ILE A 168 6.73 -4.11 0.53
CA ILE A 168 6.27 -5.51 0.60
C ILE A 168 6.61 -6.30 -0.66
N GLU A 169 6.65 -5.65 -1.83
CA GLU A 169 7.09 -6.31 -3.06
C GLU A 169 8.57 -6.68 -3.00
N ARG A 170 9.40 -5.83 -2.39
CA ARG A 170 10.81 -6.15 -2.18
C ARG A 170 10.97 -7.32 -1.21
N GLN A 171 10.23 -7.30 -0.10
CA GLN A 171 10.26 -8.40 0.88
C GLN A 171 9.85 -9.73 0.24
N PHE A 172 8.80 -9.73 -0.59
CA PHE A 172 8.36 -10.89 -1.34
C PHE A 172 9.45 -11.43 -2.28
N PHE A 173 10.07 -10.58 -3.11
CA PHE A 173 11.09 -11.05 -4.04
C PHE A 173 12.40 -11.46 -3.35
N ASP A 174 12.79 -10.79 -2.26
CA ASP A 174 13.94 -11.21 -1.46
C ASP A 174 13.72 -12.63 -0.89
N ASP A 175 12.51 -12.93 -0.47
CA ASP A 175 12.12 -14.26 0.01
C ASP A 175 12.06 -15.30 -1.13
N TRP A 176 11.49 -14.93 -2.28
CA TRP A 176 11.48 -15.79 -3.48
C TRP A 176 12.89 -16.19 -3.93
N LEU A 177 13.86 -15.28 -3.88
CA LEU A 177 15.27 -15.60 -4.18
C LEU A 177 15.89 -16.53 -3.13
N LEU A 178 15.67 -16.26 -1.84
CA LEU A 178 16.16 -17.11 -0.76
C LEU A 178 15.69 -18.55 -0.89
N LYS A 179 14.42 -18.75 -1.29
CA LYS A 179 13.83 -20.07 -1.53
C LYS A 179 14.56 -20.87 -2.61
N GLN A 180 15.17 -20.18 -3.57
CA GLN A 180 15.99 -20.78 -4.63
C GLN A 180 17.46 -20.95 -4.21
N LYS A 181 17.75 -20.82 -2.90
CA LYS A 181 19.10 -20.88 -2.31
C LYS A 181 20.06 -19.83 -2.87
N LEU A 182 19.52 -18.74 -3.40
CA LEU A 182 20.30 -17.58 -3.83
C LEU A 182 20.48 -16.66 -2.63
N ASP A 183 21.74 -16.38 -2.29
CA ASP A 183 22.07 -15.53 -1.16
C ASP A 183 21.60 -14.08 -1.40
N ARG A 184 21.12 -13.43 -0.34
CA ARG A 184 20.78 -11.99 -0.30
C ARG A 184 21.96 -11.09 -0.70
N LEU A 185 23.19 -11.61 -0.65
CA LEU A 185 24.39 -10.90 -1.06
C LEU A 185 24.54 -10.72 -2.58
N ASP A 186 23.81 -11.49 -3.40
CA ASP A 186 23.73 -11.25 -4.84
C ASP A 186 22.75 -10.10 -5.14
N LYS A 187 23.06 -8.91 -4.58
CA LYS A 187 22.22 -7.69 -4.56
C LYS A 187 21.89 -7.11 -5.94
N ARG A 188 22.28 -7.78 -7.03
CA ARG A 188 22.05 -7.38 -8.42
C ARG A 188 20.85 -8.08 -9.06
N LEU A 189 20.04 -8.80 -8.30
CA LEU A 189 18.88 -9.52 -8.81
C LEU A 189 17.57 -8.73 -8.69
N ILE A 190 17.44 -7.88 -7.66
CA ILE A 190 16.27 -7.05 -7.44
C ILE A 190 16.70 -5.59 -7.34
N TYR A 191 16.12 -4.76 -8.19
CA TYR A 191 16.33 -3.33 -8.26
C TYR A 191 15.06 -2.62 -7.82
N THR A 192 15.16 -1.75 -6.81
CA THR A 192 14.06 -0.83 -6.48
C THR A 192 14.46 0.55 -6.94
N VAL A 193 13.73 1.09 -7.92
CA VAL A 193 14.04 2.36 -8.55
C VAL A 193 12.89 3.32 -8.35
N GLU A 194 13.22 4.58 -8.12
CA GLU A 194 12.25 5.65 -8.21
C GLU A 194 11.94 5.95 -9.68
N MET A 195 10.66 6.16 -9.98
CA MET A 195 10.22 6.68 -11.27
C MET A 195 10.88 8.04 -11.44
N LEU A 196 11.85 8.14 -12.36
CA LEU A 196 12.66 9.34 -12.52
C LEU A 196 11.74 10.56 -12.65
N PRO A 197 11.88 11.58 -11.78
CA PRO A 197 11.28 12.87 -12.07
C PRO A 197 11.87 13.33 -13.41
N GLU A 198 11.02 13.73 -14.35
CA GLU A 198 11.45 14.42 -15.56
C GLU A 198 12.39 15.57 -15.15
N GLN A 199 13.68 15.39 -15.43
CA GLN A 199 14.80 16.34 -15.34
C GLN A 199 14.91 17.20 -14.05
N MET A 200 15.88 16.85 -13.18
CA MET A 200 16.31 17.66 -12.03
C MET A 200 16.69 19.13 -12.36
N ALA A 201 16.89 19.47 -13.64
CA ALA A 201 17.26 20.80 -14.10
C ALA A 201 16.14 21.86 -13.94
N SER A 202 14.87 21.45 -13.76
CA SER A 202 13.72 22.36 -13.64
C SER A 202 13.16 22.52 -12.22
N VAL A 203 13.88 22.02 -11.20
CA VAL A 203 13.40 22.10 -9.80
C VAL A 203 13.61 23.52 -9.26
N SER A 204 12.50 24.19 -8.92
CA SER A 204 12.50 25.53 -8.30
C SER A 204 12.53 25.46 -6.77
N SER A 205 12.92 26.55 -6.12
CA SER A 205 12.87 26.68 -4.65
C SER A 205 11.46 26.49 -4.09
N ASP A 206 10.42 26.92 -4.82
CA ASP A 206 9.02 26.73 -4.43
C ASP A 206 8.59 25.25 -4.50
N LEU A 207 9.12 24.50 -5.45
CA LEU A 207 8.92 23.04 -5.53
C LEU A 207 9.59 22.34 -4.34
N ILE A 208 10.78 22.79 -3.93
CA ILE A 208 11.48 22.26 -2.75
C ILE A 208 10.70 22.60 -1.46
N LEU A 209 10.27 23.85 -1.29
CA LEU A 209 9.52 24.27 -0.10
C LEU A 209 8.16 23.58 -0.01
N SER A 210 7.45 23.43 -1.14
CA SER A 210 6.18 22.71 -1.16
C SER A 210 6.36 21.21 -0.88
N PHE A 211 7.40 20.59 -1.42
CA PHE A 211 7.78 19.21 -1.09
C PHE A 211 8.07 19.07 0.42
N LEU A 212 8.93 19.92 0.98
CA LEU A 212 9.27 19.88 2.40
C LEU A 212 8.04 20.10 3.30
N SER A 213 7.15 21.04 2.94
CA SER A 213 5.91 21.27 3.70
C SER A 213 5.02 20.01 3.74
N LYS A 214 4.90 19.29 2.61
CA LYS A 214 4.15 18.03 2.54
C LYS A 214 4.82 16.94 3.38
N GLN A 215 6.14 16.90 3.43
CA GLN A 215 6.85 15.93 4.27
C GLN A 215 6.66 16.19 5.76
N GLU A 216 6.68 17.46 6.20
CA GLU A 216 6.40 17.80 7.61
C GLU A 216 4.95 17.50 8.00
N ILE A 217 3.99 17.73 7.09
CA ILE A 217 2.60 17.31 7.28
C ILE A 217 2.50 15.79 7.36
N ASN A 218 3.20 15.05 6.50
CA ASN A 218 3.24 13.58 6.53
C ASN A 218 3.80 13.06 7.86
N LYS A 219 4.83 13.68 8.43
CA LYS A 219 5.36 13.31 9.76
C LYS A 219 4.32 13.51 10.85
N MET A 220 3.66 14.67 10.84
CA MET A 220 2.58 14.96 11.80
C MET A 220 1.45 13.94 11.70
N ILE A 221 0.99 13.62 10.48
CA ILE A 221 -0.05 12.62 10.24
C ILE A 221 0.40 11.23 10.68
N GLY A 222 1.63 10.83 10.33
CA GLY A 222 2.23 9.57 10.78
C GLY A 222 2.17 9.44 12.30
N LYS A 223 2.56 10.51 13.02
CA LYS A 223 2.49 10.55 14.48
C LYS A 223 1.06 10.47 15.02
N GLN A 224 0.12 11.16 14.38
CA GLN A 224 -1.27 11.24 14.85
C GLN A 224 -2.08 9.97 14.56
N VAL A 225 -1.85 9.33 13.40
CA VAL A 225 -2.62 8.18 12.92
C VAL A 225 -1.96 6.85 13.31
N LEU A 226 -0.63 6.79 13.23
CA LEU A 226 0.16 5.56 13.37
C LEU A 226 1.10 5.59 14.58
N ASN A 227 1.03 6.66 15.40
CA ASN A 227 1.91 6.89 16.55
C ASN A 227 3.43 6.96 16.22
N ASP A 228 3.78 7.19 14.95
CA ASP A 228 5.17 7.21 14.49
C ASP A 228 5.38 8.22 13.34
N GLU A 229 6.27 9.19 13.55
CA GLU A 229 6.57 10.28 12.59
C GLU A 229 7.18 9.76 11.28
N ASP A 230 7.90 8.64 11.34
CA ASP A 230 8.53 8.06 10.17
C ASP A 230 7.61 7.06 9.44
N ALA A 231 6.40 6.81 9.94
CA ALA A 231 5.50 5.80 9.40
C ALA A 231 5.14 6.03 7.93
N MET A 232 5.01 7.29 7.51
CA MET A 232 4.69 7.65 6.12
C MET A 232 5.87 7.44 5.15
N PHE A 233 7.10 7.27 5.67
CA PHE A 233 8.30 6.93 4.90
C PHE A 233 8.56 5.42 4.84
N ARG A 234 7.82 4.64 5.62
CA ARG A 234 7.81 3.19 5.57
C ARG A 234 6.63 2.71 4.74
N ASP A 235 6.75 1.51 4.21
CA ASP A 235 5.57 0.81 3.74
C ASP A 235 4.76 0.38 4.97
N ILE A 236 3.54 0.89 5.10
CA ILE A 236 2.66 0.56 6.24
C ILE A 236 2.27 -0.92 6.24
N LEU A 237 2.34 -1.57 5.08
CA LEU A 237 2.06 -3.00 4.94
C LEU A 237 3.27 -3.85 5.37
N ALA A 238 4.45 -3.24 5.56
CA ALA A 238 5.72 -3.93 5.79
C ALA A 238 5.69 -4.86 6.99
N GLU A 239 5.02 -4.46 8.07
CA GLU A 239 5.02 -5.19 9.34
C GLU A 239 4.23 -6.50 9.27
N HIS A 240 3.27 -6.60 8.34
CA HIS A 240 2.46 -7.80 8.15
C HIS A 240 3.08 -8.78 7.16
N ALA A 241 3.99 -8.31 6.30
CA ALA A 241 4.53 -9.11 5.21
C ALA A 241 5.26 -10.38 5.65
N PRO A 242 6.10 -10.39 6.71
CA PRO A 242 6.83 -11.59 7.10
C PRO A 242 5.91 -12.77 7.45
N ASP A 243 4.90 -12.55 8.28
CA ASP A 243 3.96 -13.61 8.70
C ASP A 243 3.19 -14.17 7.50
N ILE A 244 2.71 -13.27 6.62
CA ILE A 244 1.96 -13.62 5.42
C ILE A 244 2.83 -14.42 4.44
N ILE A 245 4.08 -14.00 4.24
CA ILE A 245 5.02 -14.70 3.36
C ILE A 245 5.28 -16.12 3.88
N ASN A 246 5.41 -16.30 5.20
CA ASN A 246 5.55 -17.61 5.82
C ASN A 246 4.28 -18.47 5.66
N GLU A 247 3.08 -17.91 5.83
CA GLU A 247 1.81 -18.64 5.64
C GLU A 247 1.64 -19.16 4.19
N LEU A 248 2.12 -18.39 3.20
CA LEU A 248 2.15 -18.84 1.80
C LEU A 248 3.05 -20.06 1.56
N GLU A 249 3.96 -20.39 2.49
CA GLU A 249 4.81 -21.58 2.46
C GLU A 249 4.08 -22.83 2.97
N GLU A 250 3.38 -22.70 4.10
CA GLU A 250 2.70 -23.81 4.76
C GLU A 250 1.57 -24.38 3.88
N GLN A 251 0.94 -23.54 3.07
CA GLN A 251 -0.08 -23.97 2.11
C GLN A 251 0.46 -24.87 0.99
N LYS A 252 1.78 -24.87 0.71
CA LYS A 252 2.42 -25.81 -0.24
C LYS A 252 2.79 -27.15 0.39
N THR A 253 3.14 -27.18 1.67
CA THR A 253 3.56 -28.39 2.37
C THR A 253 2.39 -29.20 2.94
N GLY A 254 1.20 -28.60 3.03
CA GLY A 254 -0.05 -29.27 3.43
C GLY A 254 -0.74 -30.13 2.37
N GLY A 255 -0.15 -30.27 1.17
CA GLY A 255 -0.62 -31.20 0.14
C GLY A 255 -0.38 -32.65 0.58
N TYR A 256 -1.41 -33.29 1.15
CA TYR A 256 -1.45 -34.72 1.46
C TYR A 256 -0.88 -35.54 0.29
N CYS A 257 0.25 -36.23 0.50
CA CYS A 257 0.77 -37.22 -0.45
C CYS A 257 -0.08 -38.49 -0.29
N PRO A 258 -0.90 -38.88 -1.28
CA PRO A 258 -1.73 -40.08 -1.17
C PRO A 258 -0.95 -41.40 -1.27
N TYR A 259 0.39 -41.35 -1.26
CA TYR A 259 1.28 -42.52 -1.41
C TYR A 259 2.42 -42.56 -0.38
N SER A 260 2.18 -42.14 0.85
CA SER A 260 3.05 -42.50 1.98
C SER A 260 2.44 -43.64 2.80
N GLU A 261 2.47 -44.83 2.19
CA GLU A 261 2.90 -46.14 2.73
C GLU A 261 2.67 -47.24 1.67
#